data_AF-A0A1V4QLC6-F1
#
_entry.id   AF-A0A1V4QLC6-F1
#
_cell.length_a   1.000
_cell.length_b   1.000
_cell.length_c   1.000
_cell.angle_alpha   90.00
_cell.angle_beta   90.00
_cell.angle_gamma   90.00
#
_symmetry.space_group_name_H-M   'P 1'
#
loop_
_entity.id
_entity.type
_entity.pdbx_description
1 polymer ?
#
loop_
_entity_poly.entity_id
_entity_poly.type
_entity_poly.pdbx_seq_one_letter_code
_entity_poly.pdbx_strand_id
1 'polypeptide(L)'
;MTLTELDSDEIAQTVFTLATPNAIYAILRARSDIAAIRRHLFDNAGEARRAIEEYVRERLIDLKPKTYFPHEPAFCALAVVLETLPMPAAEDFLSELSVLKIAEMPISPRVAALCLQRRREILISNTVAEFKVGPIQPDASSPRCIDRLPMVTTRTDIFKAAA
;
A
#
# COMPACT_ATOMS: atom_id res chain seq x y z
N MET A 1 6.99 -22.46 12.69
CA MET A 1 6.16 -22.11 11.52
C MET A 1 7.06 -21.54 10.46
N THR A 2 6.92 -22.00 9.23
CA THR A 2 7.78 -21.60 8.11
C THR A 2 6.97 -20.85 7.06
N LEU A 3 7.62 -20.00 6.26
CA LEU A 3 6.96 -19.24 5.18
C LEU A 3 6.27 -20.15 4.15
N THR A 4 6.69 -21.41 4.04
CA THR A 4 6.05 -22.42 3.17
C THR A 4 4.59 -22.69 3.53
N GLU A 5 4.15 -22.37 4.74
CA GLU A 5 2.73 -22.48 5.13
C GLU A 5 1.83 -21.50 4.37
N LEU A 6 2.41 -20.44 3.78
CA LEU A 6 1.68 -19.51 2.90
C LEU A 6 1.23 -20.15 1.58
N ASP A 7 1.85 -21.27 1.18
CA ASP A 7 1.48 -22.06 0.00
C ASP A 7 0.34 -23.07 0.30
N SER A 8 -0.29 -22.98 1.48
CA SER A 8 -1.38 -23.88 1.88
C SER A 8 -2.57 -23.82 0.92
N ASP A 9 -3.14 -25.00 0.60
CA ASP A 9 -4.36 -25.14 -0.20
C ASP A 9 -5.53 -24.33 0.37
N GLU A 10 -5.59 -24.15 1.70
CA GLU A 10 -6.65 -23.36 2.33
C GLU A 10 -6.52 -21.86 2.03
N ILE A 11 -5.30 -21.35 1.95
CA ILE A 11 -5.02 -19.95 1.56
C ILE A 11 -5.33 -19.78 0.08
N ALA A 12 -4.90 -20.74 -0.75
CA ALA A 12 -5.21 -20.77 -2.18
C ALA A 12 -6.72 -20.74 -2.41
N GLN A 13 -7.47 -21.64 -1.77
CA GLN A 13 -8.92 -21.71 -1.86
C GLN A 13 -9.59 -20.40 -1.43
N THR A 14 -9.11 -19.78 -0.35
CA THR A 14 -9.62 -18.48 0.12
C THR A 14 -9.43 -17.38 -0.94
N VAL A 15 -8.23 -17.28 -1.51
CA VAL A 15 -7.93 -16.24 -2.50
C VAL A 15 -8.70 -16.47 -3.80
N PHE A 16 -8.83 -17.72 -4.25
CA PHE A 16 -9.54 -18.06 -5.48
C PHE A 16 -11.06 -17.91 -5.39
N THR A 17 -11.64 -18.07 -4.20
CA THR A 17 -13.10 -17.97 -4.00
C THR A 17 -13.59 -16.55 -3.82
N LEU A 18 -12.73 -15.63 -3.40
CA LEU A 18 -13.10 -14.26 -3.08
C LEU A 18 -12.85 -13.31 -4.25
N ALA A 19 -13.87 -12.54 -4.62
CA ALA A 19 -13.80 -11.65 -5.78
C ALA A 19 -13.10 -10.30 -5.50
N THR A 20 -12.87 -9.93 -4.24
CA THR A 20 -12.39 -8.58 -3.90
C THR A 20 -11.12 -8.58 -3.04
N PRO A 21 -10.14 -7.69 -3.34
CA PRO A 21 -8.92 -7.57 -2.53
C PRO A 21 -9.21 -7.24 -1.05
N ASN A 22 -10.25 -6.45 -0.76
CA ASN A 22 -10.65 -6.12 0.61
C ASN A 22 -11.12 -7.34 1.40
N ALA A 23 -11.92 -8.23 0.79
CA ALA A 23 -12.39 -9.45 1.44
C ALA A 23 -11.25 -10.43 1.68
N ILE A 24 -10.38 -10.61 0.67
CA ILE A 24 -9.18 -11.45 0.77
C ILE A 24 -8.32 -10.97 1.94
N TYR A 25 -8.00 -9.69 1.94
CA TYR A 25 -7.24 -9.05 2.98
C TYR A 25 -7.86 -9.28 4.37
N ALA A 26 -9.17 -9.03 4.53
CA ALA A 26 -9.85 -9.11 5.82
C ALA A 26 -9.85 -10.55 6.38
N ILE A 27 -10.11 -11.53 5.51
CA ILE A 27 -10.13 -12.94 5.89
C ILE A 27 -8.72 -13.42 6.22
N LEU A 28 -7.73 -13.18 5.36
CA LEU A 28 -6.35 -13.58 5.61
C LEU A 28 -5.80 -12.95 6.90
N ARG A 29 -6.13 -11.68 7.17
CA ARG A 29 -5.71 -10.99 8.41
C ARG A 29 -6.29 -11.65 9.67
N ALA A 30 -7.48 -12.24 9.58
CA ALA A 30 -8.15 -12.88 10.71
C ALA A 30 -7.67 -14.31 10.97
N ARG A 31 -6.95 -14.94 10.04
CA ARG A 31 -6.48 -16.32 10.21
C ARG A 31 -5.32 -16.40 11.21
N SER A 32 -5.34 -17.45 12.03
CA SER A 32 -4.34 -17.68 13.09
C SER A 32 -2.98 -18.09 12.57
N ASP A 33 -2.91 -18.79 11.44
CA ASP A 33 -1.68 -19.17 10.74
C ASP A 33 -0.90 -17.93 10.28
N ILE A 34 -1.56 -16.99 9.60
CA ILE A 34 -0.97 -15.70 9.17
C ILE A 34 -0.46 -14.91 10.38
N ALA A 35 -1.23 -14.87 11.47
CA ALA A 35 -0.81 -14.21 12.69
C ALA A 35 0.43 -14.86 13.32
N ALA A 36 0.52 -16.18 13.29
CA ALA A 36 1.63 -16.93 13.85
C ALA A 36 2.90 -16.85 12.99
N ILE A 37 2.78 -16.84 11.66
CA ILE A 37 3.90 -16.55 10.73
C ILE A 37 4.43 -15.13 10.96
N ARG A 38 3.54 -14.15 11.06
CA ARG A 38 3.92 -12.76 11.38
C ARG A 38 4.70 -12.68 12.69
N ARG A 39 4.22 -13.34 13.74
CA ARG A 39 4.91 -13.38 15.03
C ARG A 39 6.27 -14.05 14.92
N HIS A 40 6.36 -15.16 14.18
CA HIS A 40 7.63 -15.85 13.94
C HIS A 40 8.65 -14.95 13.23
N LEU A 41 8.26 -14.20 12.20
CA LEU A 41 9.15 -13.25 11.52
C LEU A 41 9.57 -12.09 12.43
N PHE A 42 8.66 -11.62 13.29
CA PHE A 42 8.97 -10.58 14.26
C PHE A 42 9.99 -11.05 15.30
N ASP A 43 9.79 -12.24 15.88
CA ASP A 43 10.68 -12.83 16.87
C ASP A 43 12.06 -13.18 16.29
N ASN A 44 12.15 -13.38 14.95
CA ASN A 44 13.38 -13.74 14.23
C ASN A 44 13.81 -12.65 13.23
N ALA A 45 13.67 -11.37 13.61
CA ALA A 45 13.89 -10.23 12.72
C ALA A 45 15.27 -10.21 12.00
N GLY A 46 16.32 -10.74 12.64
CA GLY A 46 17.67 -10.81 12.05
C GLY A 46 17.77 -11.70 10.80
N GLU A 47 16.95 -12.75 10.71
CA GLU A 47 16.92 -13.68 9.58
C GLU A 47 15.69 -13.48 8.68
N ALA A 48 14.65 -12.82 9.18
CA ALA A 48 13.37 -12.62 8.50
C ALA A 48 13.53 -12.04 7.09
N ARG A 49 14.41 -11.05 6.90
CA ARG A 49 14.66 -10.45 5.58
C ARG A 49 15.12 -11.49 4.56
N ARG A 50 16.15 -12.26 4.92
CA ARG A 50 16.70 -13.29 4.04
C ARG A 50 15.65 -14.37 3.74
N ALA A 51 14.90 -14.77 4.75
CA ALA A 51 13.83 -15.76 4.59
C ALA A 51 12.74 -15.29 3.61
N ILE A 52 12.32 -14.03 3.69
CA ILE A 52 11.35 -13.43 2.76
C ILE A 52 11.93 -13.38 1.34
N GLU A 53 13.16 -12.89 1.18
CA GLU A 53 13.81 -12.78 -0.14
C GLU A 53 13.99 -14.16 -0.80
N GLU A 54 14.41 -15.17 -0.03
CA GLU A 54 14.58 -16.55 -0.48
C GLU A 54 13.24 -17.16 -0.88
N TYR A 55 12.22 -17.02 -0.05
CA TYR A 55 10.86 -17.47 -0.33
C TYR A 55 10.31 -16.86 -1.63
N VAL A 56 10.40 -15.54 -1.79
CA VAL A 56 9.92 -14.84 -2.99
C VAL A 56 10.69 -15.30 -4.23
N ARG A 57 12.02 -15.39 -4.14
CA ARG A 57 12.89 -15.80 -5.26
C ARG A 57 12.51 -17.20 -5.76
N GLU A 58 12.31 -18.15 -4.86
CA GLU A 58 11.96 -19.53 -5.22
C GLU A 58 10.64 -19.61 -5.99
N ARG A 59 9.61 -18.84 -5.59
CA ARG A 59 8.30 -18.88 -6.25
C ARG A 59 8.28 -18.12 -7.58
N LEU A 60 9.07 -17.05 -7.71
CA LEU A 60 9.15 -16.29 -8.96
C LEU A 60 9.68 -17.11 -10.15
N ILE A 61 10.37 -18.24 -9.91
CA ILE A 61 10.81 -19.16 -10.98
C ILE A 61 9.62 -19.71 -11.77
N ASP A 62 8.45 -19.86 -11.12
CA ASP A 62 7.23 -20.36 -11.75
C ASP A 62 6.43 -19.27 -12.47
N LEU A 63 6.89 -18.01 -12.43
CA LEU A 63 6.25 -16.91 -13.15
C LEU A 63 6.52 -17.04 -14.65
N LYS A 64 5.50 -17.49 -15.38
CA LYS A 64 5.55 -17.68 -16.83
C LYS A 64 4.60 -16.69 -17.52
N PRO A 65 5.02 -16.05 -18.64
CA PRO A 65 4.17 -15.13 -19.38
C PRO A 65 2.89 -15.80 -19.88
N LYS A 66 1.77 -15.06 -19.87
CA LYS A 66 0.46 -15.49 -20.38
C LYS A 66 -0.17 -16.67 -19.63
N THR A 67 0.37 -17.06 -18.49
CA THR A 67 -0.20 -18.10 -17.63
C THR A 67 -0.45 -17.53 -16.25
N TYR A 68 -1.57 -17.93 -15.64
CA TYR A 68 -1.86 -17.54 -14.28
C TYR A 68 -0.73 -17.98 -13.34
N PHE A 69 -0.27 -17.08 -12.47
CA PHE A 69 0.81 -17.37 -11.55
C PHE A 69 0.30 -18.21 -10.38
N PRO A 70 0.74 -19.49 -10.23
CA PRO A 70 0.17 -20.41 -9.24
C PRO A 70 0.36 -19.94 -7.79
N HIS A 71 1.42 -19.18 -7.51
CA HIS A 71 1.74 -18.71 -6.15
C HIS A 71 1.16 -17.33 -5.83
N GLU A 72 0.28 -16.78 -6.67
CA GLU A 72 -0.36 -15.50 -6.36
C GLU A 72 -1.08 -15.49 -4.98
N PRO A 73 -1.79 -16.56 -4.56
CA PRO A 73 -2.38 -16.61 -3.22
C PRO A 73 -1.34 -16.47 -2.10
N ALA A 74 -0.19 -17.10 -2.27
CA ALA A 74 0.92 -17.02 -1.34
C ALA A 74 1.46 -15.59 -1.22
N PHE A 75 1.52 -14.85 -2.34
CA PHE A 75 1.90 -13.43 -2.34
C PHE A 75 0.85 -12.53 -1.68
N CYS A 76 -0.45 -12.83 -1.85
CA CYS A 76 -1.51 -12.13 -1.13
C CYS A 76 -1.36 -12.32 0.40
N ALA A 77 -1.12 -13.56 0.83
CA ALA A 77 -0.91 -13.89 2.23
C ALA A 77 0.37 -13.25 2.79
N LEU A 78 1.47 -13.29 2.04
CA LEU A 78 2.72 -12.63 2.42
C LEU A 78 2.53 -11.11 2.60
N ALA A 79 1.80 -10.44 1.70
CA ALA A 79 1.50 -9.02 1.84
C ALA A 79 0.78 -8.71 3.17
N VAL A 80 -0.18 -9.55 3.55
CA VAL A 80 -0.93 -9.42 4.83
C VAL A 80 -0.04 -9.72 6.03
N VAL A 81 0.88 -10.69 5.94
CA VAL A 81 1.87 -10.95 6.99
C VAL A 81 2.72 -9.71 7.25
N LEU A 82 3.20 -9.07 6.19
CA LEU A 82 4.14 -7.95 6.23
C LEU A 82 3.51 -6.60 6.63
N GLU A 83 2.19 -6.46 6.56
CA GLU A 83 1.44 -5.22 6.86
C GLU A 83 1.96 -4.50 8.11
N THR A 84 2.08 -5.22 9.23
CA THR A 84 2.44 -4.65 10.54
C THR A 84 3.87 -4.94 10.98
N LEU A 85 4.69 -5.55 10.11
CA LEU A 85 6.06 -5.93 10.48
C LEU A 85 6.98 -4.70 10.39
N PRO A 86 7.61 -4.24 11.48
CA PRO A 86 8.35 -2.97 11.50
C PRO A 86 9.77 -3.15 10.93
N MET A 87 9.87 -3.52 9.66
CA MET A 87 11.15 -3.63 8.95
C MET A 87 11.08 -2.88 7.61
N PRO A 88 12.16 -2.20 7.17
CA PRO A 88 12.20 -1.50 5.89
C PRO A 88 11.90 -2.44 4.70
N ALA A 89 12.45 -3.65 4.73
CA ALA A 89 12.24 -4.64 3.67
C ALA A 89 10.76 -5.02 3.46
N ALA A 90 9.92 -4.92 4.50
CA ALA A 90 8.49 -5.17 4.37
C ALA A 90 7.80 -4.03 3.59
N GLU A 91 8.20 -2.79 3.83
CA GLU A 91 7.67 -1.64 3.11
C GLU A 91 8.16 -1.60 1.66
N ASP A 92 9.43 -1.91 1.43
CA ASP A 92 10.02 -2.02 0.09
C ASP A 92 9.27 -3.07 -0.74
N PHE A 93 9.14 -4.29 -0.20
CA PHE A 93 8.43 -5.38 -0.85
C PHE A 93 6.97 -5.03 -1.16
N LEU A 94 6.24 -4.49 -0.18
CA LEU A 94 4.84 -4.10 -0.38
C LEU A 94 4.71 -3.00 -1.43
N SER A 95 5.64 -2.03 -1.44
CA SER A 95 5.68 -0.94 -2.42
C SER A 95 5.91 -1.45 -3.82
N GLU A 96 6.94 -2.29 -4.01
CA GLU A 96 7.26 -2.93 -5.29
C GLU A 96 6.10 -3.79 -5.81
N LEU A 97 5.51 -4.62 -4.94
CA LEU A 97 4.37 -5.46 -5.30
C LEU A 97 3.15 -4.63 -5.69
N SER A 98 2.87 -3.52 -5.00
CA SER A 98 1.68 -2.70 -5.24
C SER A 98 1.65 -1.98 -6.59
N VAL A 99 2.81 -1.64 -7.14
CA VAL A 99 2.93 -0.95 -8.43
C VAL A 99 3.05 -1.91 -9.61
N LEU A 100 3.15 -3.21 -9.31
CA LEU A 100 3.38 -4.25 -10.29
C LEU A 100 2.13 -4.46 -11.14
N LYS A 101 2.27 -4.32 -12.46
CA LYS A 101 1.17 -4.42 -13.43
C LYS A 101 1.40 -5.60 -14.37
N ILE A 102 1.33 -6.80 -13.83
CA ILE A 102 1.39 -8.05 -14.61
C ILE A 102 0.00 -8.69 -14.65
N ALA A 103 -0.36 -9.22 -15.82
CA ALA A 103 -1.67 -9.83 -16.03
C ALA A 103 -1.79 -11.17 -15.30
N GLU A 104 -0.65 -11.80 -15.02
CA GLU A 104 -0.50 -13.10 -14.39
C GLU A 104 -0.77 -13.07 -12.87
N MET A 105 -0.71 -11.88 -12.25
CA MET A 105 -0.94 -11.64 -10.81
C MET A 105 -1.87 -10.43 -10.59
N PRO A 106 -3.16 -10.52 -10.92
CA PRO A 106 -4.08 -9.38 -10.86
C PRO A 106 -4.50 -8.93 -9.45
N ILE A 107 -4.39 -9.80 -8.44
CA ILE A 107 -4.93 -9.60 -7.09
C ILE A 107 -3.86 -9.17 -6.11
N SER A 108 -2.70 -9.83 -6.10
CA SER A 108 -1.65 -9.59 -5.09
C SER A 108 -1.14 -8.13 -5.04
N PRO A 109 -0.96 -7.40 -6.17
CA PRO A 109 -0.64 -5.96 -6.14
C PRO A 109 -1.70 -5.12 -5.42
N ARG A 110 -2.98 -5.46 -5.62
CA ARG A 110 -4.10 -4.73 -5.01
C ARG A 110 -4.17 -4.98 -3.50
N VAL A 111 -3.92 -6.21 -3.07
CA VAL A 111 -3.83 -6.56 -1.65
C VAL A 111 -2.64 -5.84 -1.01
N ALA A 112 -1.48 -5.79 -1.68
CA ALA A 112 -0.31 -5.07 -1.21
C ALA A 112 -0.57 -3.56 -1.05
N ALA A 113 -1.25 -2.94 -2.02
CA ALA A 113 -1.65 -1.54 -1.93
C ALA A 113 -2.55 -1.25 -0.71
N LEU A 114 -3.50 -2.14 -0.40
CA LEU A 114 -4.33 -2.04 0.80
C LEU A 114 -3.50 -2.16 2.08
N CYS A 115 -2.53 -3.08 2.11
CA CYS A 115 -1.64 -3.26 3.26
C CYS A 115 -0.78 -2.01 3.49
N LEU A 116 -0.24 -1.39 2.43
CA LEU A 116 0.52 -0.13 2.54
C LEU A 116 -0.35 1.02 3.06
N GLN A 117 -1.57 1.16 2.53
CA GLN A 117 -2.49 2.20 2.97
C GLN A 117 -2.75 2.08 4.48
N ARG A 118 -3.09 0.87 4.95
CA ARG A 118 -3.34 0.62 6.37
C ARG A 118 -2.09 0.82 7.23
N ARG A 119 -0.93 0.39 6.75
CA ARG A 119 0.33 0.61 7.46
C ARG A 119 0.58 2.10 7.69
N ARG A 120 0.35 2.95 6.68
CA ARG A 120 0.45 4.41 6.82
C ARG A 120 -0.56 4.96 7.82
N GLU A 121 -1.81 4.50 7.77
CA GLU A 121 -2.85 4.89 8.73
C GLU A 121 -2.45 4.52 10.18
N ILE A 122 -1.84 3.35 10.40
CA ILE A 122 -1.34 2.93 11.73
C ILE A 122 -0.19 3.83 12.18
N LEU A 123 0.80 4.09 11.32
CA LEU A 123 1.95 4.93 11.64
C LEU A 123 1.53 6.37 11.97
N ILE A 124 0.62 6.94 11.18
CA ILE A 124 0.04 8.27 11.44
C ILE A 124 -0.69 8.26 12.78
N SER A 125 -1.53 7.25 13.03
CA SER A 125 -2.31 7.15 14.28
C SER A 125 -1.41 7.02 15.51
N ASN A 126 -0.35 6.20 15.42
CA ASN A 126 0.64 6.05 16.50
C ASN A 126 1.40 7.36 16.74
N THR A 127 1.80 8.06 15.67
CA THR A 127 2.47 9.37 15.78
C THR A 127 1.54 10.40 16.42
N VAL A 128 0.28 10.48 16.01
CA VAL A 128 -0.71 11.41 16.60
C VAL A 128 -0.90 11.12 18.10
N ALA A 129 -0.98 9.84 18.49
CA ALA A 129 -1.11 9.42 19.87
C ALA A 129 0.13 9.77 20.72
N GLU A 130 1.33 9.51 20.20
CA GLU A 130 2.60 9.76 20.91
C GLU A 130 2.89 11.25 21.08
N PHE A 131 2.68 12.05 20.02
CA PHE A 131 3.01 13.46 20.02
C PHE A 131 1.85 14.36 20.50
N LYS A 132 0.70 13.77 20.90
CA LYS A 132 -0.54 14.48 21.29
C LYS A 132 -0.91 15.60 20.31
N VAL A 133 -0.64 15.39 19.02
CA VAL A 133 -0.89 16.40 18.00
C VAL A 133 -2.40 16.44 17.81
N GLY A 134 -3.06 17.46 18.36
CA GLY A 134 -4.45 17.72 18.03
C GLY A 134 -4.60 17.90 16.52
N PRO A 135 -5.73 17.51 15.91
CA PRO A 135 -5.97 17.83 14.51
C PRO A 135 -5.75 19.33 14.34
N ILE A 136 -4.88 19.71 13.40
CA ILE A 136 -4.73 21.11 12.99
C ILE A 136 -6.14 21.53 12.58
N GLN A 137 -6.80 22.33 13.42
CA GLN A 137 -8.06 22.91 13.00
C GLN A 137 -7.71 23.71 11.76
N PRO A 138 -8.36 23.47 10.61
CA PRO A 138 -8.20 24.36 9.48
C PRO A 138 -8.64 25.72 9.99
N ASP A 139 -7.68 26.63 10.17
CA ASP A 139 -7.97 27.97 10.65
C ASP A 139 -9.09 28.51 9.76
N ALA A 140 -10.25 28.75 10.37
CA ALA A 140 -11.38 29.42 9.74
C ALA A 140 -11.07 30.90 9.48
N SER A 141 -9.80 31.24 9.23
CA SER A 141 -9.40 32.46 8.54
C SER A 141 -9.85 32.33 7.09
N SER A 142 -11.11 32.71 6.92
CA SER A 142 -11.80 33.18 5.72
C SER A 142 -10.89 33.34 4.49
N PRO A 143 -11.31 32.86 3.30
CA PRO A 143 -10.63 33.24 2.07
C PRO A 143 -10.61 34.77 2.04
N ARG A 144 -9.41 35.37 2.06
CA ARG A 144 -9.25 36.78 1.77
C ARG A 144 -9.72 36.96 0.34
N CYS A 145 -11.02 37.25 0.20
CA CYS A 145 -11.59 37.83 -1.00
C CYS A 145 -10.79 39.12 -1.19
N ILE A 146 -9.86 39.10 -2.14
CA ILE A 146 -9.15 40.29 -2.54
C ILE A 146 -10.24 41.14 -3.19
N ASP A 147 -10.66 42.19 -2.48
CA ASP A 147 -11.60 43.17 -3.00
C ASP A 147 -11.09 43.66 -4.34
N ARG A 148 -11.94 43.52 -5.37
CA ARG A 148 -11.74 44.10 -6.69
C ARG A 148 -11.46 45.59 -6.51
N LEU A 149 -10.23 45.99 -6.80
CA LEU A 149 -9.88 47.40 -6.95
C LEU A 149 -10.73 48.00 -8.10
N PRO A 150 -11.25 49.23 -7.94
CA PRO A 150 -12.15 49.84 -8.90
C PRO A 150 -11.43 50.19 -10.20
N MET A 151 -12.17 50.06 -11.31
CA MET A 151 -11.81 50.56 -12.62
C MET A 151 -11.37 52.02 -12.53
N VAL A 152 -10.11 52.30 -12.86
CA VAL A 152 -9.68 53.64 -13.25
C VAL A 152 -9.84 53.74 -14.75
N THR A 153 -10.93 54.40 -15.13
CA THR A 153 -11.17 54.91 -16.47
C THR A 153 -10.24 56.09 -16.69
N THR A 154 -9.23 55.96 -17.54
CA THR A 154 -8.56 57.12 -18.14
C THR A 154 -8.54 56.96 -19.64
N ARG A 155 -9.55 57.60 -20.25
CA ARG A 155 -9.64 57.94 -21.65
C ARG A 155 -8.84 59.23 -21.83
N THR A 156 -7.80 59.23 -22.66
CA THR A 156 -7.41 60.45 -23.38
C THR A 156 -6.72 60.06 -24.68
N ASP A 157 -7.27 60.64 -25.74
CA ASP A 157 -6.93 60.49 -27.15
C ASP A 157 -5.52 61.03 -27.51
N ILE A 158 -5.23 60.91 -28.81
CA ILE A 158 -4.53 61.84 -29.72
C ILE A 158 -3.09 61.45 -30.21
N PHE A 159 -2.98 61.52 -31.55
CA PHE A 159 -1.83 61.62 -32.48
C PHE A 159 -1.27 60.29 -33.03
N LYS A 160 -1.48 59.86 -34.30
CA LYS A 160 -1.31 60.43 -35.67
C LYS A 160 0.11 60.20 -36.24
N ALA A 161 0.13 59.80 -37.53
CA ALA A 161 1.23 59.80 -38.53
C ALA A 161 2.11 58.53 -38.55
N ALA A 162 2.03 57.73 -39.62
CA ALA A 162 2.82 57.81 -40.88
C ALA A 162 4.20 57.14 -40.71
N ALA A 163 4.71 56.27 -41.58
CA ALA A 163 4.35 55.76 -42.90
C ALA A 163 4.94 54.35 -43.05
#